data_AF-A0A7Z0VIS9-F1
#
_entry.id   AF-A0A7Z0VIS9-F1
#
_cell.length_a   1.000
_cell.length_b   1.000
_cell.length_c   1.000
_cell.angle_alpha   90.00
_cell.angle_beta   90.00
_cell.angle_gamma   90.00
#
_symmetry.space_group_name_H-M   'P 1'
#
loop_
_entity.id
_entity.type
_entity.pdbx_description
1 polymer ?
#
loop_
_entity_poly.entity_id
_entity_poly.type
_entity_poly.pdbx_seq_one_letter_code
_entity_poly.pdbx_strand_id
1 'polypeptide(L)'
;MNMSDNVDSIEATIPEIDTVSRLRRWANADDRGKAINEVQAYTDKLIARTGRGMVLREADLRGLDLSGFDLRLAVLNRAVLHGTDLSGANLSGATIVCAGMERTLLKRANMRGVYMHAFAAQVCDFTDADMRDLTDATGSLFHGCFMTGVDFSGSAIAGTTFYQCIMDNTRFVRSNLQGSTINECHLGGADLTAAQVSQLTITKCDMRGATLNEASGEAFTLQRLLDTEGLSLSQANLPGLRIRSCTLSGLNAKSLAAREADISAVSMPSSDFTTADLEHARLMNVSFENARFSGSKLDGALLTNCMADHTDFSGATGENLAARESSFQHANMTSFTARCAHFRDCNLSFAILRNAYLYRAMITGDPPKSMSMMQADLSETTLVQSYIAGNLSGANLRGALMVYARLNQAVLTDADLTGSSLFGASLVKTIFDDAKLDSVTGPVYSDRCSGLQQSLSAASGESSRNLAVFVDNLEGLLTDQQRGST
;
A
#
# COMPACT_ATOMS: atom_id res chain seq x y z
N MET A 1 16.77 -2.06 -31.97
CA MET A 1 17.13 -2.58 -33.30
C MET A 1 16.19 -3.75 -33.54
N ASN A 2 15.19 -3.58 -34.41
CA ASN A 2 14.07 -4.51 -34.55
C ASN A 2 14.54 -5.89 -35.05
N MET A 3 14.36 -6.93 -34.23
CA MET A 3 14.54 -8.35 -34.59
C MET A 3 13.23 -8.99 -35.11
N SER A 4 12.27 -8.20 -35.63
CA SER A 4 11.00 -8.72 -36.15
C SER A 4 11.00 -9.04 -37.66
N ASP A 5 11.95 -8.52 -38.43
CA ASP A 5 11.78 -8.44 -39.90
C ASP A 5 12.77 -9.30 -40.73
N ASN A 6 13.49 -10.26 -40.12
CA ASN A 6 14.51 -11.06 -40.82
C ASN A 6 14.36 -12.58 -40.61
N VAL A 7 13.12 -13.08 -40.52
CA VAL A 7 12.87 -14.52 -40.28
C VAL A 7 12.83 -15.35 -41.57
N ASP A 8 12.63 -14.74 -42.74
CA ASP A 8 12.25 -15.50 -43.96
C ASP A 8 13.35 -15.67 -45.04
N SER A 9 14.60 -15.22 -44.83
CA SER A 9 15.58 -15.18 -45.95
C SER A 9 16.89 -15.97 -45.77
N ILE A 10 16.98 -16.94 -44.87
CA ILE A 10 18.10 -17.89 -44.82
C ILE A 10 17.58 -19.33 -44.60
N GLU A 11 16.71 -19.78 -45.49
CA GLU A 11 16.36 -21.21 -45.64
C GLU A 11 17.31 -21.85 -46.66
N ALA A 12 18.43 -22.40 -46.19
CA ALA A 12 19.19 -23.36 -46.97
C ALA A 12 19.97 -24.36 -46.08
N THR A 13 19.49 -25.61 -46.08
CA THR A 13 20.23 -26.88 -45.89
C THR A 13 20.62 -27.35 -44.49
N ILE A 14 19.61 -27.71 -43.68
CA ILE A 14 19.62 -28.97 -42.90
C ILE A 14 18.22 -29.58 -43.06
N PRO A 15 18.06 -30.87 -43.39
CA PRO A 15 16.72 -31.46 -43.39
C PRO A 15 16.19 -31.45 -41.96
N GLU A 16 15.21 -30.59 -41.66
CA GLU A 16 14.53 -30.50 -40.34
C GLU A 16 14.02 -31.87 -39.85
N ILE A 17 13.73 -32.78 -40.80
CA ILE A 17 13.26 -34.16 -40.57
C ILE A 17 14.30 -35.03 -39.81
N ASP A 18 15.60 -34.75 -39.93
CA ASP A 18 16.64 -35.56 -39.26
C ASP A 18 16.80 -35.18 -37.77
N THR A 19 16.57 -33.92 -37.40
CA THR A 19 16.81 -33.42 -36.03
C THR A 19 15.83 -34.03 -35.01
N VAL A 20 14.53 -34.07 -35.33
CA VAL A 20 13.51 -34.66 -34.43
C VAL A 20 13.72 -36.18 -34.26
N SER A 21 14.03 -36.88 -35.36
CA SER A 21 14.30 -38.32 -35.35
C SER A 21 15.56 -38.67 -34.55
N ARG A 22 16.61 -37.83 -34.60
CA ARG A 22 17.79 -37.95 -33.72
C ARG A 22 17.42 -37.71 -32.26
N LEU A 23 16.68 -36.65 -31.97
CA LEU A 23 16.24 -36.32 -30.61
C LEU A 23 15.45 -37.47 -29.97
N ARG A 24 14.54 -38.10 -30.72
CA ARG A 24 13.80 -39.28 -30.26
C ARG A 24 14.70 -40.49 -29.99
N ARG A 25 15.77 -40.68 -30.75
CA ARG A 25 16.75 -41.76 -30.48
C ARG A 25 17.52 -41.49 -29.20
N TRP A 26 17.98 -40.26 -28.98
CA TRP A 26 18.66 -39.87 -27.76
C TRP A 26 17.75 -39.95 -26.52
N ALA A 27 16.49 -39.53 -26.65
CA ALA A 27 15.50 -39.62 -25.58
C ALA A 27 15.23 -41.07 -25.13
N ASN A 28 15.35 -42.04 -26.06
CA ASN A 28 15.14 -43.47 -25.80
C ASN A 28 16.44 -44.26 -25.60
N ALA A 29 17.59 -43.60 -25.48
CA ALA A 29 18.88 -44.29 -25.35
C ALA A 29 19.06 -44.86 -23.94
N ASP A 30 19.56 -46.09 -23.84
CA ASP A 30 19.81 -46.77 -22.56
C ASP A 30 20.87 -46.04 -21.71
N ASP A 31 21.90 -45.47 -22.36
CA ASP A 31 22.95 -44.69 -21.70
C ASP A 31 22.63 -43.19 -21.74
N ARG A 32 22.00 -42.71 -20.67
CA ARG A 32 21.58 -41.30 -20.55
C ARG A 32 22.76 -40.33 -20.57
N GLY A 33 23.87 -40.67 -19.92
CA GLY A 33 25.05 -39.80 -19.85
C GLY A 33 25.67 -39.61 -21.23
N LYS A 34 25.77 -40.69 -22.01
CA LYS A 34 26.21 -40.62 -23.40
C LYS A 34 25.25 -39.81 -24.27
N ALA A 35 23.94 -39.99 -24.12
CA ALA A 35 22.94 -39.23 -24.87
C ALA A 35 23.04 -37.72 -24.61
N ILE A 36 23.17 -37.30 -23.35
CA ILE A 36 23.37 -35.88 -22.98
C ILE A 36 24.62 -35.30 -23.66
N ASN A 37 25.75 -36.01 -23.60
CA ASN A 37 27.00 -35.57 -24.23
C ASN A 37 26.88 -35.47 -25.76
N GLU A 38 26.18 -36.40 -26.40
CA GLU A 38 25.95 -36.38 -27.85
C GLU A 38 25.03 -35.22 -28.27
N VAL A 39 23.97 -34.95 -27.51
CA VAL A 39 23.09 -33.80 -27.73
C VAL A 39 23.88 -32.50 -27.59
N GLN A 40 24.68 -32.37 -26.53
CA GLN A 40 25.54 -31.20 -26.33
C GLN A 40 26.50 -30.97 -27.49
N ALA A 41 27.24 -32.00 -27.91
CA ALA A 41 28.17 -31.90 -29.04
C ALA A 41 27.45 -31.57 -30.37
N TYR A 42 26.20 -31.99 -30.53
CA TYR A 42 25.38 -31.63 -31.68
C TYR A 42 24.91 -30.17 -31.61
N THR A 43 24.44 -29.72 -30.45
CA THR A 43 24.03 -28.33 -30.20
C THR A 43 25.18 -27.36 -30.42
N ASP A 44 26.39 -27.67 -29.91
CA ASP A 44 27.58 -26.84 -30.14
C ASP A 44 27.92 -26.70 -31.62
N LYS A 45 27.83 -27.80 -32.40
CA LYS A 45 28.03 -27.77 -33.85
C LYS A 45 27.00 -26.92 -34.59
N LEU A 46 25.74 -26.96 -34.15
CA LEU A 46 24.68 -26.13 -34.74
C LEU A 46 24.96 -24.65 -34.47
N ILE A 47 25.18 -24.29 -33.20
CA ILE A 47 25.41 -22.90 -32.79
C ILE A 47 26.65 -22.34 -33.49
N ALA A 48 27.75 -23.09 -33.57
CA ALA A 48 28.97 -22.65 -34.24
C ALA A 48 28.77 -22.37 -35.75
N ARG A 49 27.82 -23.08 -36.39
CA ARG A 49 27.57 -22.94 -37.83
C ARG A 49 26.48 -21.93 -38.16
N THR A 50 25.44 -21.84 -37.35
CA THR A 50 24.21 -21.08 -37.68
C THR A 50 23.91 -19.94 -36.70
N GLY A 51 24.59 -19.89 -35.56
CA GLY A 51 24.23 -19.02 -34.44
C GLY A 51 22.93 -19.43 -33.72
N ARG A 52 22.33 -20.57 -34.07
CA ARG A 52 21.07 -21.08 -33.49
C ARG A 52 21.23 -22.53 -33.03
N GLY A 53 20.39 -22.94 -32.09
CA GLY A 53 20.29 -24.31 -31.62
C GLY A 53 19.45 -25.20 -32.55
N MET A 54 18.93 -26.29 -32.00
CA MET A 54 18.07 -27.24 -32.73
C MET A 54 16.78 -26.57 -33.21
N VAL A 55 16.43 -26.75 -34.48
CA VAL A 55 15.14 -26.32 -35.03
C VAL A 55 14.12 -27.44 -34.79
N LEU A 56 13.17 -27.18 -33.90
CA LEU A 56 12.14 -28.12 -33.43
C LEU A 56 10.74 -27.53 -33.60
N ARG A 57 10.55 -26.70 -34.64
CA ARG A 57 9.26 -26.07 -34.93
C ARG A 57 8.22 -27.14 -35.20
N GLU A 58 7.03 -27.00 -34.61
CA GLU A 58 5.90 -27.92 -34.81
C GLU A 58 6.24 -29.39 -34.49
N ALA A 59 7.35 -29.64 -33.80
CA ALA A 59 7.78 -30.99 -33.47
C ALA A 59 6.84 -31.60 -32.42
N ASP A 60 6.42 -32.83 -32.66
CA ASP A 60 5.78 -33.64 -31.64
C ASP A 60 6.87 -34.18 -30.71
N LEU A 61 6.87 -33.73 -29.45
CA LEU A 61 7.81 -34.13 -28.41
C LEU A 61 7.11 -34.78 -27.22
N ARG A 62 5.82 -35.12 -27.37
CA ARG A 62 4.97 -35.61 -26.27
C ARG A 62 5.59 -36.80 -25.55
N GLY A 63 5.62 -36.71 -24.22
CA GLY A 63 6.09 -37.79 -23.34
C GLY A 63 7.57 -38.14 -23.46
N LEU A 64 8.38 -37.39 -24.22
CA LEU A 64 9.80 -37.67 -24.34
C LEU A 64 10.54 -37.27 -23.07
N ASP A 65 11.55 -38.06 -22.70
CA ASP A 65 12.53 -37.69 -21.68
C ASP A 65 13.68 -36.90 -22.33
N LEU A 66 13.62 -35.59 -22.19
CA LEU A 66 14.64 -34.61 -22.61
C LEU A 66 15.35 -33.98 -21.39
N SER A 67 15.23 -34.56 -20.21
CA SER A 67 15.89 -34.11 -18.99
C SER A 67 17.42 -33.96 -19.15
N GLY A 68 17.98 -32.82 -18.73
CA GLY A 68 19.41 -32.54 -18.83
C GLY A 68 19.95 -32.29 -20.25
N PHE A 69 19.11 -32.32 -21.29
CA PHE A 69 19.56 -32.07 -22.66
C PHE A 69 19.94 -30.60 -22.88
N ASP A 70 20.95 -30.38 -23.70
CA ASP A 70 21.36 -29.04 -24.14
C ASP A 70 20.56 -28.60 -25.36
N LEU A 71 19.52 -27.80 -25.10
CA LEU A 71 18.59 -27.23 -26.07
C LEU A 71 18.74 -25.70 -26.15
N ARG A 72 19.93 -25.17 -25.83
CA ARG A 72 20.20 -23.73 -25.91
C ARG A 72 19.92 -23.20 -27.31
N LEU A 73 19.34 -22.01 -27.38
CA LEU A 73 18.99 -21.34 -28.64
C LEU A 73 18.08 -22.17 -29.57
N ALA A 74 17.39 -23.19 -29.05
CA ALA A 74 16.48 -24.01 -29.85
C ALA A 74 15.23 -23.22 -30.27
N VAL A 75 14.62 -23.65 -31.39
CA VAL A 75 13.37 -23.08 -31.90
C VAL A 75 12.25 -24.09 -31.67
N LEU A 76 11.45 -23.88 -30.63
CA LEU A 76 10.34 -24.74 -30.18
C LEU A 76 8.96 -24.16 -30.54
N ASN A 77 8.92 -23.22 -31.48
CA ASN A 77 7.68 -22.56 -31.88
C ASN A 77 6.65 -23.61 -32.35
N ARG A 78 5.46 -23.57 -31.75
CA ARG A 78 4.34 -24.51 -32.00
C ARG A 78 4.66 -25.98 -31.74
N ALA A 79 5.75 -26.29 -31.03
CA ALA A 79 6.06 -27.66 -30.63
C ALA A 79 5.00 -28.20 -29.65
N VAL A 80 4.80 -29.51 -29.66
CA VAL A 80 3.86 -30.21 -28.77
C VAL A 80 4.65 -30.87 -27.65
N LEU A 81 4.61 -30.27 -26.46
CA LEU A 81 5.42 -30.64 -25.30
C LEU A 81 4.62 -31.35 -24.19
N HIS A 82 3.38 -31.77 -24.45
CA HIS A 82 2.55 -32.41 -23.43
C HIS A 82 3.24 -33.62 -22.78
N GLY A 83 3.35 -33.60 -21.45
CA GLY A 83 4.00 -34.68 -20.68
C GLY A 83 5.50 -34.85 -20.90
N THR A 84 6.16 -33.93 -21.61
CA THR A 84 7.62 -34.00 -21.87
C THR A 84 8.38 -33.70 -20.59
N ASP A 85 9.45 -34.46 -20.33
CA ASP A 85 10.38 -34.15 -19.24
C ASP A 85 11.55 -33.32 -19.78
N LEU A 86 11.63 -32.05 -19.39
CA LEU A 86 12.70 -31.09 -19.64
C LEU A 86 13.43 -30.73 -18.33
N SER A 87 13.32 -31.56 -17.29
CA SER A 87 13.94 -31.30 -15.99
C SER A 87 15.46 -31.18 -16.13
N GLY A 88 16.03 -30.08 -15.63
CA GLY A 88 17.47 -29.79 -15.74
C GLY A 88 17.97 -29.53 -17.17
N ALA A 89 17.08 -29.50 -18.17
CA ALA A 89 17.47 -29.18 -19.55
C ALA A 89 17.93 -27.72 -19.64
N ASN A 90 18.85 -27.46 -20.58
CA ASN A 90 19.31 -26.11 -20.85
C ASN A 90 18.58 -25.54 -22.06
N LEU A 91 17.64 -24.63 -21.83
CA LEU A 91 16.83 -23.94 -22.83
C LEU A 91 17.28 -22.48 -23.00
N SER A 92 18.46 -22.09 -22.53
CA SER A 92 18.82 -20.67 -22.50
C SER A 92 18.82 -20.04 -23.90
N GLY A 93 18.16 -18.88 -24.01
CA GLY A 93 17.94 -18.17 -25.26
C GLY A 93 17.08 -18.89 -26.31
N ALA A 94 16.37 -19.97 -25.94
CA ALA A 94 15.43 -20.63 -26.84
C ALA A 94 14.21 -19.74 -27.16
N THR A 95 13.50 -20.08 -28.25
CA THR A 95 12.23 -19.45 -28.64
C THR A 95 11.10 -20.47 -28.46
N ILE A 96 10.09 -20.11 -27.65
CA ILE A 96 8.96 -20.98 -27.29
C ILE A 96 7.66 -20.19 -27.50
N VAL A 97 7.24 -20.04 -28.76
CA VAL A 97 6.02 -19.32 -29.12
C VAL A 97 4.89 -20.29 -29.43
N CYS A 98 3.72 -20.10 -28.81
CA CYS A 98 2.53 -20.93 -29.02
C CYS A 98 2.77 -22.45 -28.87
N ALA A 99 3.73 -22.86 -28.02
CA ALA A 99 3.97 -24.27 -27.75
C ALA A 99 2.86 -24.86 -26.86
N GLY A 100 2.42 -26.08 -27.17
CA GLY A 100 1.43 -26.79 -26.37
C GLY A 100 2.10 -27.43 -25.16
N MET A 101 1.89 -26.88 -23.97
CA MET A 101 2.45 -27.41 -22.72
C MET A 101 1.35 -27.74 -21.71
N GLU A 102 1.12 -29.03 -21.53
CA GLU A 102 0.27 -29.56 -20.48
C GLU A 102 1.05 -30.65 -19.76
N ARG A 103 1.14 -30.58 -18.42
CA ARG A 103 1.89 -31.55 -17.61
C ARG A 103 3.36 -31.72 -18.04
N THR A 104 3.97 -30.66 -18.60
CA THR A 104 5.40 -30.64 -18.96
C THR A 104 6.23 -30.42 -17.68
N LEU A 105 7.32 -31.17 -17.52
CA LEU A 105 8.22 -31.05 -16.38
C LEU A 105 9.43 -30.20 -16.77
N LEU A 106 9.67 -29.11 -16.05
CA LEU A 106 10.74 -28.13 -16.27
C LEU A 106 11.52 -27.86 -14.97
N LYS A 107 11.51 -28.83 -14.05
CA LYS A 107 12.19 -28.70 -12.76
C LYS A 107 13.64 -28.37 -12.94
N ARG A 108 14.13 -27.30 -12.32
CA ARG A 108 15.54 -26.84 -12.43
C ARG A 108 16.02 -26.63 -13.88
N ALA A 109 15.11 -26.45 -14.84
CA ALA A 109 15.49 -26.13 -16.21
C ALA A 109 16.11 -24.74 -16.28
N ASN A 110 17.13 -24.56 -17.12
CA ASN A 110 17.69 -23.24 -17.40
C ASN A 110 16.93 -22.61 -18.56
N MET A 111 16.04 -21.67 -18.27
CA MET A 111 15.22 -20.95 -19.25
C MET A 111 15.64 -19.48 -19.37
N ARG A 112 16.90 -19.18 -19.03
CA ARG A 112 17.40 -17.80 -19.02
C ARG A 112 17.36 -17.17 -20.41
N GLY A 113 16.86 -15.95 -20.54
CA GLY A 113 16.84 -15.26 -21.83
C GLY A 113 15.84 -15.82 -22.85
N VAL A 114 14.97 -16.75 -22.47
CA VAL A 114 13.99 -17.34 -23.37
C VAL A 114 13.00 -16.28 -23.86
N TYR A 115 12.60 -16.40 -25.13
CA TYR A 115 11.49 -15.66 -25.73
C TYR A 115 10.24 -16.55 -25.75
N MET A 116 9.21 -16.19 -24.98
CA MET A 116 8.02 -17.01 -24.74
C MET A 116 6.71 -16.21 -24.82
N HIS A 117 6.56 -15.43 -25.89
CA HIS A 117 5.37 -14.62 -26.16
C HIS A 117 4.10 -15.45 -26.41
N ALA A 118 2.95 -15.00 -25.87
CA ALA A 118 1.62 -15.61 -26.06
C ALA A 118 1.59 -17.13 -25.83
N PHE A 119 2.31 -17.57 -24.80
CA PHE A 119 2.47 -18.96 -24.44
C PHE A 119 1.46 -19.37 -23.34
N ALA A 120 0.95 -20.60 -23.38
CA ALA A 120 0.01 -21.13 -22.38
C ALA A 120 0.55 -22.42 -21.74
N ALA A 121 0.81 -22.37 -20.43
CA ALA A 121 1.21 -23.51 -19.61
C ALA A 121 0.04 -23.96 -18.73
N GLN A 122 -0.27 -25.25 -18.77
CA GLN A 122 -1.29 -25.83 -17.90
C GLN A 122 -0.72 -26.99 -17.09
N VAL A 123 -0.84 -26.91 -15.76
CA VAL A 123 -0.42 -27.97 -14.81
C VAL A 123 1.02 -28.42 -15.07
N CYS A 124 1.90 -27.48 -15.44
CA CYS A 124 3.31 -27.73 -15.67
C CYS A 124 4.11 -27.52 -14.37
N ASP A 125 5.28 -28.13 -14.30
CA ASP A 125 6.14 -28.07 -13.12
C ASP A 125 7.44 -27.34 -13.44
N PHE A 126 7.54 -26.08 -13.04
CA PHE A 126 8.70 -25.21 -13.17
C PHE A 126 9.53 -25.13 -11.89
N THR A 127 9.31 -26.01 -10.91
CA THR A 127 9.95 -25.89 -9.59
C THR A 127 11.46 -25.68 -9.72
N ASP A 128 11.98 -24.62 -9.08
CA ASP A 128 13.38 -24.19 -9.10
C ASP A 128 13.96 -23.88 -10.51
N ALA A 129 13.12 -23.63 -11.53
CA ALA A 129 13.61 -23.23 -12.86
C ALA A 129 14.23 -21.83 -12.85
N ASP A 130 15.32 -21.66 -13.61
CA ASP A 130 15.96 -20.36 -13.82
C ASP A 130 15.28 -19.67 -15.01
N MET A 131 14.36 -18.76 -14.74
CA MET A 131 13.64 -17.96 -15.73
C MET A 131 14.08 -16.49 -15.68
N ARG A 132 15.35 -16.23 -15.36
CA ARG A 132 15.90 -14.88 -15.29
C ARG A 132 16.06 -14.29 -16.69
N ASP A 133 15.96 -12.97 -16.77
CA ASP A 133 16.21 -12.19 -17.98
C ASP A 133 15.36 -12.65 -19.19
N LEU A 134 14.13 -13.18 -18.98
CA LEU A 134 13.24 -13.50 -20.10
C LEU A 134 13.04 -12.26 -20.97
N THR A 135 13.19 -12.44 -22.27
CA THR A 135 13.19 -11.32 -23.21
C THR A 135 11.79 -10.81 -23.50
N ASP A 136 10.81 -11.72 -23.52
CA ASP A 136 9.38 -11.41 -23.68
C ASP A 136 8.56 -12.63 -23.22
N ALA A 137 7.68 -12.44 -22.25
CA ALA A 137 6.61 -13.38 -21.88
C ALA A 137 5.23 -12.71 -21.88
N THR A 138 5.08 -11.64 -22.65
CA THR A 138 3.87 -10.83 -22.69
C THR A 138 2.68 -11.61 -23.22
N GLY A 139 1.55 -11.45 -22.52
CA GLY A 139 0.31 -12.14 -22.82
C GLY A 139 0.32 -13.64 -22.49
N SER A 140 1.38 -14.15 -21.86
CA SER A 140 1.47 -15.56 -21.50
C SER A 140 0.59 -15.91 -20.30
N LEU A 141 0.11 -17.16 -20.26
CA LEU A 141 -0.78 -17.68 -19.23
C LEU A 141 -0.13 -18.88 -18.55
N PHE A 142 -0.04 -18.82 -17.22
CA PHE A 142 0.26 -19.96 -16.37
C PHE A 142 -1.00 -20.33 -15.59
N HIS A 143 -1.49 -21.55 -15.79
CA HIS A 143 -2.69 -22.06 -15.14
C HIS A 143 -2.36 -23.34 -14.36
N GLY A 144 -2.58 -23.34 -13.04
CA GLY A 144 -2.40 -24.55 -12.22
C GLY A 144 -0.96 -25.03 -12.11
N CYS A 145 0.03 -24.18 -12.37
CA CYS A 145 1.44 -24.60 -12.46
C CYS A 145 2.14 -24.60 -11.09
N PHE A 146 3.08 -25.53 -10.92
CA PHE A 146 4.01 -25.54 -9.80
C PHE A 146 5.22 -24.70 -10.16
N MET A 147 5.48 -23.65 -9.39
CA MET A 147 6.48 -22.63 -9.69
C MET A 147 7.24 -22.22 -8.43
N THR A 148 7.25 -23.06 -7.40
CA THR A 148 7.99 -22.82 -6.16
C THR A 148 9.47 -22.60 -6.48
N GLY A 149 10.06 -21.53 -5.93
CA GLY A 149 11.48 -21.22 -6.09
C GLY A 149 11.90 -20.77 -7.50
N VAL A 150 10.97 -20.53 -8.42
CA VAL A 150 11.30 -20.01 -9.76
C VAL A 150 11.93 -18.62 -9.64
N ASP A 151 12.95 -18.35 -10.47
CA ASP A 151 13.59 -17.04 -10.52
C ASP A 151 13.25 -16.31 -11.82
N PHE A 152 12.38 -15.29 -11.75
CA PHE A 152 12.03 -14.34 -12.81
C PHE A 152 12.81 -13.02 -12.72
N SER A 153 13.94 -12.97 -12.00
CA SER A 153 14.66 -11.70 -11.82
C SER A 153 15.09 -11.09 -13.15
N GLY A 154 14.83 -9.79 -13.32
CA GLY A 154 15.15 -9.04 -14.54
C GLY A 154 14.27 -9.35 -15.75
N SER A 155 13.26 -10.22 -15.62
CA SER A 155 12.47 -10.70 -16.75
C SER A 155 11.38 -9.73 -17.20
N ALA A 156 11.13 -9.67 -18.51
CA ALA A 156 10.04 -8.93 -19.13
C ALA A 156 8.77 -9.80 -19.20
N ILE A 157 7.92 -9.72 -18.17
CA ILE A 157 6.72 -10.55 -17.98
C ILE A 157 5.46 -9.70 -17.84
N ALA A 158 5.40 -8.60 -18.60
CA ALA A 158 4.29 -7.66 -18.60
C ALA A 158 3.04 -8.27 -19.25
N GLY A 159 1.86 -8.07 -18.66
CA GLY A 159 0.61 -8.63 -19.13
C GLY A 159 0.48 -10.15 -18.99
N THR A 160 1.41 -10.80 -18.28
CA THR A 160 1.34 -12.23 -17.99
C THR A 160 0.24 -12.50 -16.96
N THR A 161 -0.50 -13.61 -17.13
CA THR A 161 -1.51 -14.06 -16.18
C THR A 161 -1.03 -15.31 -15.45
N PHE A 162 -1.07 -15.25 -14.12
CA PHE A 162 -0.88 -16.40 -13.24
C PHE A 162 -2.21 -16.71 -12.56
N TYR A 163 -2.71 -17.92 -12.75
CA TYR A 163 -3.97 -18.36 -12.20
C TYR A 163 -3.85 -19.73 -11.54
N GLN A 164 -4.19 -19.81 -10.25
CA GLN A 164 -4.14 -21.06 -9.48
C GLN A 164 -2.74 -21.71 -9.46
N CYS A 165 -1.69 -20.90 -9.49
CA CYS A 165 -0.31 -21.37 -9.43
C CYS A 165 0.22 -21.41 -7.98
N ILE A 166 1.13 -22.35 -7.72
CA ILE A 166 1.90 -22.40 -6.48
C ILE A 166 3.24 -21.72 -6.74
N MET A 167 3.42 -20.51 -6.22
CA MET A 167 4.55 -19.62 -6.50
C MET A 167 5.28 -19.22 -5.20
N ASP A 168 5.25 -20.08 -4.18
CA ASP A 168 5.97 -19.84 -2.93
C ASP A 168 7.48 -19.68 -3.20
N ASN A 169 8.12 -18.70 -2.55
CA ASN A 169 9.53 -18.34 -2.71
C ASN A 169 9.96 -17.99 -4.14
N THR A 170 9.01 -17.63 -5.01
CA THR A 170 9.32 -17.15 -6.37
C THR A 170 9.99 -15.78 -6.30
N ARG A 171 11.01 -15.56 -7.13
CA ARG A 171 11.75 -14.29 -7.20
C ARG A 171 11.34 -13.50 -8.43
N PHE A 172 10.77 -12.33 -8.24
CA PHE A 172 10.38 -11.36 -9.26
C PHE A 172 11.28 -10.11 -9.24
N VAL A 173 12.48 -10.22 -8.66
CA VAL A 173 13.34 -9.06 -8.37
C VAL A 173 13.68 -8.28 -9.64
N ARG A 174 13.36 -6.98 -9.66
CA ARG A 174 13.56 -6.10 -10.83
C ARG A 174 12.89 -6.58 -12.12
N SER A 175 11.89 -7.46 -12.03
CA SER A 175 11.10 -7.89 -13.18
C SER A 175 10.10 -6.82 -13.60
N ASN A 176 9.61 -6.90 -14.83
CA ASN A 176 8.52 -6.09 -15.32
C ASN A 176 7.21 -6.88 -15.28
N LEU A 177 6.33 -6.56 -14.33
CA LEU A 177 5.00 -7.13 -14.11
C LEU A 177 3.88 -6.17 -14.53
N GLN A 178 4.18 -5.18 -15.38
CA GLN A 178 3.20 -4.18 -15.77
C GLN A 178 1.96 -4.82 -16.40
N GLY A 179 0.77 -4.48 -15.90
CA GLY A 179 -0.52 -4.98 -16.38
C GLY A 179 -0.74 -6.49 -16.17
N SER A 180 0.16 -7.17 -15.46
CA SER A 180 0.03 -8.60 -15.18
C SER A 180 -1.08 -8.84 -14.16
N THR A 181 -1.60 -10.07 -14.14
CA THR A 181 -2.63 -10.50 -13.17
C THR A 181 -2.15 -11.74 -12.44
N ILE A 182 -2.21 -11.70 -11.11
CA ILE A 182 -1.94 -12.87 -10.27
C ILE A 182 -3.20 -13.15 -9.45
N ASN A 183 -3.86 -14.28 -9.71
CA ASN A 183 -5.17 -14.58 -9.14
C ASN A 183 -5.23 -16.01 -8.61
N GLU A 184 -5.70 -16.18 -7.38
CA GLU A 184 -5.84 -17.49 -6.72
C GLU A 184 -4.52 -18.26 -6.60
N CYS A 185 -3.39 -17.55 -6.52
CA CYS A 185 -2.05 -18.14 -6.38
C CYS A 185 -1.54 -18.14 -4.93
N HIS A 186 -0.58 -19.01 -4.64
CA HIS A 186 0.22 -18.94 -3.42
C HIS A 186 1.52 -18.18 -3.71
N LEU A 187 1.78 -17.12 -2.95
CA LEU A 187 2.94 -16.23 -3.07
C LEU A 187 3.71 -16.14 -1.74
N GLY A 188 3.66 -17.20 -0.91
CA GLY A 188 4.34 -17.22 0.39
C GLY A 188 5.85 -17.03 0.22
N GLY A 189 6.41 -15.98 0.83
CA GLY A 189 7.82 -15.64 0.72
C GLY A 189 8.27 -15.14 -0.66
N ALA A 190 7.33 -14.79 -1.55
CA ALA A 190 7.68 -14.29 -2.87
C ALA A 190 8.40 -12.92 -2.80
N ASP A 191 9.45 -12.76 -3.59
CA ASP A 191 10.33 -11.59 -3.58
C ASP A 191 10.10 -10.74 -4.84
N LEU A 192 9.28 -9.69 -4.73
CA LEU A 192 9.01 -8.69 -5.77
C LEU A 192 9.83 -7.41 -5.54
N THR A 193 10.98 -7.50 -4.88
CA THR A 193 11.81 -6.33 -4.57
C THR A 193 12.22 -5.59 -5.84
N ALA A 194 12.02 -4.27 -5.87
CA ALA A 194 12.30 -3.40 -7.00
C ALA A 194 11.61 -3.80 -8.32
N ALA A 195 10.54 -4.59 -8.28
CA ALA A 195 9.75 -4.94 -9.46
C ALA A 195 8.96 -3.72 -10.00
N GLN A 196 8.71 -3.71 -11.30
CA GLN A 196 7.81 -2.75 -11.94
C GLN A 196 6.40 -3.31 -11.92
N VAL A 197 5.49 -2.69 -11.18
CA VAL A 197 4.16 -3.21 -10.83
C VAL A 197 3.01 -2.31 -11.31
N SER A 198 3.27 -1.45 -12.29
CA SER A 198 2.23 -0.57 -12.84
C SER A 198 1.04 -1.39 -13.33
N GLN A 199 -0.16 -1.11 -12.81
CA GLN A 199 -1.40 -1.83 -13.14
C GLN A 199 -1.36 -3.35 -12.85
N LEU A 200 -0.40 -3.83 -12.07
CA LEU A 200 -0.42 -5.21 -11.58
C LEU A 200 -1.62 -5.40 -10.65
N THR A 201 -2.35 -6.49 -10.85
CA THR A 201 -3.46 -6.87 -9.97
C THR A 201 -3.17 -8.20 -9.29
N ILE A 202 -3.16 -8.20 -7.94
CA ILE A 202 -3.05 -9.42 -7.13
C ILE A 202 -4.37 -9.61 -6.39
N THR A 203 -5.02 -10.76 -6.60
CA THR A 203 -6.36 -11.04 -6.07
C THR A 203 -6.49 -12.45 -5.55
N LYS A 204 -7.11 -12.63 -4.37
CA LYS A 204 -7.32 -13.95 -3.75
C LYS A 204 -6.03 -14.77 -3.57
N CYS A 205 -4.91 -14.11 -3.27
CA CYS A 205 -3.63 -14.77 -3.06
C CYS A 205 -3.26 -14.85 -1.59
N ASP A 206 -2.53 -15.90 -1.23
CA ASP A 206 -1.72 -15.95 0.00
C ASP A 206 -0.41 -15.19 -0.28
N MET A 207 -0.12 -14.16 0.50
CA MET A 207 1.01 -13.24 0.39
C MET A 207 1.87 -13.22 1.66
N ARG A 208 1.81 -14.28 2.48
CA ARG A 208 2.61 -14.35 3.71
C ARG A 208 4.10 -14.16 3.45
N GLY A 209 4.73 -13.24 4.15
CA GLY A 209 6.16 -12.95 4.03
C GLY A 209 6.59 -12.43 2.66
N ALA A 210 5.66 -12.10 1.77
CA ALA A 210 6.00 -11.56 0.46
C ALA A 210 6.55 -10.13 0.59
N THR A 211 7.51 -9.78 -0.25
CA THR A 211 8.17 -8.46 -0.22
C THR A 211 7.99 -7.73 -1.54
N LEU A 212 7.44 -6.52 -1.50
CA LEU A 212 7.42 -5.56 -2.60
C LEU A 212 8.25 -4.32 -2.24
N ASN A 213 9.33 -4.52 -1.49
CA ASN A 213 10.21 -3.42 -1.08
C ASN A 213 10.80 -2.74 -2.31
N GLU A 214 10.85 -1.41 -2.30
CA GLU A 214 11.39 -0.60 -3.41
C GLU A 214 10.68 -0.84 -4.76
N ALA A 215 9.56 -1.57 -4.80
CA ALA A 215 8.78 -1.76 -6.01
C ALA A 215 8.22 -0.42 -6.50
N SER A 216 8.04 -0.29 -7.82
CA SER A 216 7.55 0.94 -8.41
C SER A 216 6.44 0.69 -9.41
N GLY A 217 5.40 1.52 -9.39
CA GLY A 217 4.34 1.44 -10.38
C GLY A 217 3.09 2.17 -10.00
N GLU A 218 2.36 2.65 -11.00
CA GLU A 218 1.10 3.35 -10.80
C GLU A 218 -0.07 2.37 -10.75
N ALA A 219 -1.08 2.66 -9.92
CA ALA A 219 -2.34 1.93 -9.90
C ALA A 219 -2.20 0.41 -9.58
N PHE A 220 -1.16 0.03 -8.84
CA PHE A 220 -1.00 -1.33 -8.31
C PHE A 220 -2.20 -1.69 -7.41
N THR A 221 -2.76 -2.90 -7.57
CA THR A 221 -3.99 -3.31 -6.90
C THR A 221 -3.80 -4.59 -6.09
N LEU A 222 -4.11 -4.51 -4.80
CA LEU A 222 -4.24 -5.64 -3.87
C LEU A 222 -5.71 -5.79 -3.47
N GLN A 223 -6.30 -6.96 -3.73
CA GLN A 223 -7.72 -7.16 -3.41
C GLN A 223 -8.01 -8.56 -2.86
N ARG A 224 -8.79 -8.63 -1.77
CA ARG A 224 -9.28 -9.90 -1.21
C ARG A 224 -8.15 -10.92 -0.97
N LEU A 225 -7.03 -10.46 -0.42
CA LEU A 225 -5.93 -11.36 -0.08
C LEU A 225 -6.36 -12.35 1.02
N LEU A 226 -5.81 -13.55 0.98
CA LEU A 226 -6.19 -14.64 1.89
C LEU A 226 -5.39 -14.57 3.19
N ASP A 227 -4.08 -14.36 3.07
CA ASP A 227 -3.15 -14.21 4.18
C ASP A 227 -2.04 -13.25 3.76
N THR A 228 -1.60 -12.40 4.68
CA THR A 228 -0.64 -11.32 4.42
C THR A 228 0.32 -11.11 5.59
N GLU A 229 0.41 -12.07 6.51
CA GLU A 229 1.31 -11.95 7.65
C GLU A 229 2.74 -11.71 7.16
N GLY A 230 3.39 -10.64 7.63
CA GLY A 230 4.74 -10.28 7.21
C GLY A 230 4.86 -9.66 5.81
N LEU A 231 3.75 -9.30 5.15
CA LEU A 231 3.78 -8.56 3.89
C LEU A 231 4.50 -7.21 4.08
N SER A 232 5.39 -6.89 3.14
CA SER A 232 6.19 -5.65 3.19
C SER A 232 6.11 -4.86 1.89
N LEU A 233 5.78 -3.58 2.01
CA LEU A 233 5.76 -2.55 0.96
C LEU A 233 6.78 -1.42 1.25
N SER A 234 7.78 -1.68 2.09
CA SER A 234 8.68 -0.63 2.57
C SER A 234 9.47 0.02 1.42
N GLN A 235 9.56 1.35 1.44
CA GLN A 235 10.22 2.16 0.41
C GLN A 235 9.67 1.99 -1.01
N ALA A 236 8.51 1.35 -1.18
CA ALA A 236 7.88 1.24 -2.49
C ALA A 236 7.34 2.60 -2.96
N ASN A 237 7.35 2.83 -4.28
CA ASN A 237 6.78 4.01 -4.92
C ASN A 237 5.54 3.61 -5.74
N LEU A 238 4.38 3.72 -5.12
CA LEU A 238 3.10 3.18 -5.58
C LEU A 238 2.00 4.26 -5.64
N PRO A 239 2.14 5.31 -6.47
CA PRO A 239 1.08 6.30 -6.64
C PRO A 239 -0.22 5.65 -7.15
N GLY A 240 -1.35 6.06 -6.59
CA GLY A 240 -2.65 5.48 -6.89
C GLY A 240 -2.82 4.03 -6.43
N LEU A 241 -2.01 3.57 -5.47
CA LEU A 241 -2.11 2.24 -4.84
C LEU A 241 -3.56 1.95 -4.42
N ARG A 242 -4.10 0.79 -4.83
CA ARG A 242 -5.44 0.35 -4.45
C ARG A 242 -5.38 -0.86 -3.55
N ILE A 243 -5.98 -0.76 -2.37
CA ILE A 243 -6.11 -1.87 -1.43
C ILE A 243 -7.57 -2.01 -1.02
N ARG A 244 -8.17 -3.18 -1.27
CA ARG A 244 -9.59 -3.40 -0.98
C ARG A 244 -9.91 -4.76 -0.38
N SER A 245 -10.73 -4.75 0.67
CA SER A 245 -11.29 -5.98 1.27
C SER A 245 -10.20 -6.95 1.71
N CYS A 246 -9.16 -6.44 2.38
CA CYS A 246 -8.02 -7.21 2.87
C CYS A 246 -7.89 -7.08 4.39
N THR A 247 -7.29 -8.09 5.01
CA THR A 247 -6.68 -7.99 6.33
C THR A 247 -5.18 -7.94 6.13
N LEU A 248 -4.51 -6.94 6.71
CA LEU A 248 -3.10 -6.57 6.53
C LEU A 248 -2.43 -6.33 7.89
N SER A 249 -2.59 -7.29 8.81
CA SER A 249 -2.05 -7.17 10.17
C SER A 249 -0.52 -7.08 10.14
N GLY A 250 0.03 -6.04 10.77
CA GLY A 250 1.48 -5.83 10.83
C GLY A 250 2.13 -5.49 9.49
N LEU A 251 1.40 -4.89 8.55
CA LEU A 251 1.95 -4.46 7.26
C LEU A 251 3.14 -3.53 7.46
N ASN A 252 4.27 -3.84 6.84
CA ASN A 252 5.42 -2.94 6.80
C ASN A 252 5.31 -2.02 5.58
N ALA A 253 4.84 -0.79 5.78
CA ALA A 253 4.71 0.28 4.78
C ALA A 253 5.63 1.48 5.11
N LYS A 254 6.75 1.22 5.80
CA LYS A 254 7.69 2.28 6.18
C LYS A 254 8.23 2.99 4.95
N SER A 255 8.14 4.31 4.94
CA SER A 255 8.58 5.17 3.83
C SER A 255 7.95 4.81 2.48
N LEU A 256 6.74 4.21 2.50
CA LEU A 256 5.92 3.99 1.31
C LEU A 256 5.53 5.34 0.70
N ALA A 257 5.76 5.52 -0.60
CA ALA A 257 5.22 6.66 -1.35
C ALA A 257 3.96 6.22 -2.11
N ALA A 258 2.79 6.51 -1.57
CA ALA A 258 1.49 6.11 -2.11
C ALA A 258 0.50 7.28 -2.14
N ARG A 259 0.91 8.36 -2.80
CA ARG A 259 0.05 9.52 -3.09
C ARG A 259 -1.20 9.07 -3.82
N GLU A 260 -2.34 9.66 -3.48
CA GLU A 260 -3.65 9.35 -4.08
C GLU A 260 -4.07 7.88 -3.92
N ALA A 261 -3.53 7.17 -2.91
CA ALA A 261 -3.93 5.80 -2.62
C ALA A 261 -5.43 5.69 -2.33
N ASP A 262 -6.04 4.61 -2.79
CA ASP A 262 -7.42 4.24 -2.51
C ASP A 262 -7.44 2.98 -1.64
N ILE A 263 -7.70 3.17 -0.35
CA ILE A 263 -7.75 2.09 0.63
C ILE A 263 -9.17 2.00 1.18
N SER A 264 -9.85 0.88 0.93
CA SER A 264 -11.26 0.74 1.30
C SER A 264 -11.65 -0.62 1.85
N ALA A 265 -12.40 -0.63 2.95
CA ALA A 265 -12.84 -1.86 3.63
C ALA A 265 -11.63 -2.75 4.00
N VAL A 266 -10.65 -2.19 4.69
CA VAL A 266 -9.39 -2.87 5.05
C VAL A 266 -9.19 -2.83 6.56
N SER A 267 -8.70 -3.94 7.11
CA SER A 267 -8.21 -3.98 8.50
C SER A 267 -6.69 -4.18 8.47
N MET A 268 -5.93 -3.28 9.09
CA MET A 268 -4.47 -3.29 9.09
C MET A 268 -3.88 -2.92 10.47
N PRO A 269 -4.29 -3.61 11.55
CA PRO A 269 -3.83 -3.29 12.89
C PRO A 269 -2.31 -3.45 13.00
N SER A 270 -1.69 -2.66 13.87
CA SER A 270 -0.25 -2.72 14.18
C SER A 270 0.68 -2.54 12.96
N SER A 271 0.17 -1.92 11.89
CA SER A 271 0.95 -1.65 10.68
C SER A 271 1.91 -0.47 10.86
N ASP A 272 2.99 -0.46 10.09
CA ASP A 272 4.02 0.58 10.14
C ASP A 272 4.02 1.42 8.86
N PHE A 273 3.51 2.64 8.96
CA PHE A 273 3.51 3.70 7.96
C PHE A 273 4.47 4.85 8.34
N THR A 274 5.47 4.59 9.20
CA THR A 274 6.46 5.59 9.60
C THR A 274 7.04 6.27 8.36
N THR A 275 6.98 7.60 8.29
CA THR A 275 7.44 8.42 7.15
C THR A 275 6.82 8.12 5.78
N ALA A 276 5.66 7.44 5.72
CA ALA A 276 4.95 7.21 4.46
C ALA A 276 4.39 8.53 3.89
N ASP A 277 4.37 8.65 2.56
CA ASP A 277 3.65 9.70 1.83
C ASP A 277 2.29 9.16 1.38
N LEU A 278 1.23 9.65 2.02
CA LEU A 278 -0.17 9.34 1.75
C LEU A 278 -0.95 10.62 1.43
N GLU A 279 -0.28 11.62 0.83
CA GLU A 279 -0.94 12.84 0.41
C GLU A 279 -2.09 12.52 -0.56
N HIS A 280 -3.25 13.16 -0.33
CA HIS A 280 -4.50 12.94 -1.07
C HIS A 280 -5.03 11.50 -1.06
N ALA A 281 -4.54 10.64 -0.16
CA ALA A 281 -5.07 9.29 -0.03
C ALA A 281 -6.53 9.30 0.46
N ARG A 282 -7.33 8.36 -0.04
CA ARG A 282 -8.69 8.10 0.40
C ARG A 282 -8.74 6.81 1.19
N LEU A 283 -9.01 6.94 2.48
CA LEU A 283 -9.23 5.84 3.42
C LEU A 283 -10.71 5.79 3.79
N MET A 284 -11.40 4.72 3.43
CA MET A 284 -12.82 4.53 3.75
C MET A 284 -13.09 3.18 4.39
N ASN A 285 -13.75 3.17 5.56
CA ASN A 285 -14.02 1.93 6.29
C ASN A 285 -12.71 1.16 6.59
N VAL A 286 -11.71 1.86 7.11
CA VAL A 286 -10.38 1.30 7.37
C VAL A 286 -10.11 1.26 8.87
N SER A 287 -9.73 0.09 9.41
CA SER A 287 -9.13 0.00 10.74
C SER A 287 -7.62 -0.08 10.63
N PHE A 288 -6.91 0.78 11.32
CA PHE A 288 -5.45 0.78 11.48
C PHE A 288 -5.08 1.03 12.94
N GLU A 289 -5.84 0.42 13.86
CA GLU A 289 -5.60 0.50 15.30
C GLU A 289 -4.18 0.06 15.67
N ASN A 290 -3.56 0.76 16.62
CA ASN A 290 -2.17 0.54 17.04
C ASN A 290 -1.12 0.70 15.93
N ALA A 291 -1.48 1.28 14.77
CA ALA A 291 -0.52 1.52 13.71
C ALA A 291 0.44 2.67 14.04
N ARG A 292 1.55 2.75 13.32
CA ARG A 292 2.52 3.84 13.39
C ARG A 292 2.51 4.66 12.12
N PHE A 293 2.14 5.92 12.24
CA PHE A 293 2.12 6.94 11.19
C PHE A 293 3.10 8.09 11.52
N SER A 294 4.07 7.88 12.42
CA SER A 294 4.96 8.95 12.85
C SER A 294 5.76 9.52 11.69
N GLY A 295 5.76 10.85 11.58
CA GLY A 295 6.38 11.59 10.48
C GLY A 295 5.78 11.32 9.08
N SER A 296 4.61 10.65 8.99
CA SER A 296 3.93 10.45 7.71
C SER A 296 3.30 11.74 7.18
N LYS A 297 3.02 11.78 5.87
CA LYS A 297 2.32 12.88 5.21
C LYS A 297 0.91 12.47 4.85
N LEU A 298 -0.07 13.20 5.36
CA LEU A 298 -1.50 12.98 5.12
C LEU A 298 -2.18 14.25 4.58
N ASP A 299 -1.41 15.13 3.93
CA ASP A 299 -1.94 16.40 3.43
C ASP A 299 -3.03 16.14 2.37
N GLY A 300 -4.20 16.73 2.58
CA GLY A 300 -5.39 16.53 1.74
C GLY A 300 -5.99 15.13 1.79
N ALA A 301 -5.56 14.25 2.70
CA ALA A 301 -6.11 12.90 2.82
C ALA A 301 -7.55 12.93 3.35
N LEU A 302 -8.35 11.95 2.91
CA LEU A 302 -9.74 11.76 3.28
C LEU A 302 -9.87 10.50 4.14
N LEU A 303 -10.26 10.64 5.41
CA LEU A 303 -10.47 9.54 6.34
C LEU A 303 -11.95 9.49 6.69
N THR A 304 -12.68 8.48 6.18
CA THR A 304 -14.12 8.35 6.41
C THR A 304 -14.44 7.01 7.04
N ASN A 305 -15.12 7.03 8.19
CA ASN A 305 -15.45 5.83 8.94
C ASN A 305 -14.20 4.97 9.26
N CYS A 306 -13.15 5.62 9.75
CA CYS A 306 -11.88 4.98 10.08
C CYS A 306 -11.74 4.72 11.59
N MET A 307 -11.10 3.61 11.94
CA MET A 307 -10.71 3.27 13.31
C MET A 307 -9.19 3.43 13.45
N ALA A 308 -8.78 4.53 14.09
CA ALA A 308 -7.39 4.94 14.29
C ALA A 308 -6.99 4.94 15.77
N ASP A 309 -7.68 4.16 16.60
CA ASP A 309 -7.46 4.16 18.05
C ASP A 309 -6.03 3.69 18.37
N HIS A 310 -5.40 4.35 19.34
CA HIS A 310 -4.02 4.10 19.77
C HIS A 310 -2.95 4.27 18.68
N THR A 311 -3.31 4.91 17.55
CA THR A 311 -2.38 5.14 16.44
C THR A 311 -1.40 6.25 16.76
N ASP A 312 -0.13 6.07 16.37
CA ASP A 312 0.91 7.08 16.53
C ASP A 312 1.03 7.96 15.27
N PHE A 313 0.48 9.17 15.33
CA PHE A 313 0.63 10.24 14.33
C PHE A 313 1.67 11.30 14.72
N SER A 314 2.58 11.00 15.65
CA SER A 314 3.53 12.01 16.14
C SER A 314 4.39 12.58 15.01
N GLY A 315 4.45 13.91 14.94
CA GLY A 315 5.17 14.64 13.89
C GLY A 315 4.63 14.46 12.46
N ALA A 316 3.47 13.84 12.27
CA ALA A 316 2.87 13.73 10.95
C ALA A 316 2.32 15.09 10.45
N THR A 317 2.13 15.20 9.13
CA THR A 317 1.45 16.35 8.49
C THR A 317 0.06 15.94 8.04
N GLY A 318 -0.88 16.88 8.06
CA GLY A 318 -2.27 16.69 7.66
C GLY A 318 -2.91 18.00 7.21
N GLU A 319 -2.19 18.82 6.45
CA GLU A 319 -2.73 20.08 5.92
C GLU A 319 -3.94 19.80 5.01
N ASN A 320 -5.07 20.46 5.28
CA ASN A 320 -6.36 20.21 4.62
C ASN A 320 -6.86 18.76 4.72
N LEU A 321 -6.38 17.97 5.70
CA LEU A 321 -6.90 16.64 5.97
C LEU A 321 -8.38 16.72 6.35
N ALA A 322 -9.20 15.80 5.85
CA ALA A 322 -10.60 15.68 6.21
C ALA A 322 -10.91 14.31 6.80
N ALA A 323 -11.15 14.28 8.11
CA ALA A 323 -11.65 13.13 8.84
C ALA A 323 -13.14 13.28 9.14
N ARG A 324 -13.92 12.22 8.86
CA ARG A 324 -15.36 12.16 9.13
C ARG A 324 -15.72 10.85 9.79
N GLU A 325 -16.59 10.90 10.81
CA GLU A 325 -17.16 9.70 11.44
C GLU A 325 -16.08 8.68 11.87
N SER A 326 -14.92 9.19 12.31
CA SER A 326 -13.72 8.39 12.56
C SER A 326 -13.28 8.47 14.01
N SER A 327 -12.75 7.36 14.53
CA SER A 327 -12.24 7.27 15.89
C SER A 327 -10.72 7.40 15.90
N PHE A 328 -10.20 8.19 16.83
CA PHE A 328 -8.79 8.45 17.12
C PHE A 328 -8.55 8.40 18.64
N GLN A 329 -9.29 7.53 19.34
CA GLN A 329 -9.20 7.45 20.80
C GLN A 329 -7.79 7.04 21.20
N HIS A 330 -7.22 7.70 22.21
CA HIS A 330 -5.85 7.45 22.65
C HIS A 330 -4.77 7.62 21.56
N ALA A 331 -5.09 8.23 20.42
CA ALA A 331 -4.10 8.46 19.37
C ALA A 331 -3.04 9.46 19.83
N ASN A 332 -1.78 9.19 19.49
CA ASN A 332 -0.69 10.14 19.74
C ASN A 332 -0.54 11.06 18.53
N MET A 333 -0.96 12.31 18.67
CA MET A 333 -0.85 13.36 17.66
C MET A 333 0.08 14.49 18.14
N THR A 334 1.10 14.14 18.94
CA THR A 334 2.09 15.10 19.44
C THR A 334 2.81 15.76 18.27
N SER A 335 2.88 17.10 18.26
CA SER A 335 3.48 17.88 17.15
C SER A 335 2.85 17.61 15.77
N PHE A 336 1.60 17.12 15.72
CA PHE A 336 0.89 16.95 14.45
C PHE A 336 0.60 18.30 13.80
N THR A 337 0.92 18.44 12.51
CA THR A 337 0.79 19.71 11.78
C THR A 337 -0.33 19.63 10.75
N ALA A 338 -1.48 20.21 11.06
CA ALA A 338 -2.70 20.02 10.27
C ALA A 338 -3.50 21.31 10.13
N ARG A 339 -2.91 22.24 9.35
CA ARG A 339 -3.55 23.51 9.02
C ARG A 339 -4.82 23.27 8.22
N CYS A 340 -5.87 24.01 8.53
CA CYS A 340 -7.17 23.90 7.85
C CYS A 340 -7.75 22.47 7.87
N ALA A 341 -7.33 21.61 8.80
CA ALA A 341 -7.84 20.25 8.88
C ALA A 341 -9.28 20.23 9.40
N HIS A 342 -10.07 19.30 8.87
CA HIS A 342 -11.48 19.13 9.18
C HIS A 342 -11.68 17.80 9.90
N PHE A 343 -12.10 17.86 11.16
CA PHE A 343 -12.56 16.71 11.94
C PHE A 343 -14.06 16.89 12.16
N ARG A 344 -14.86 16.01 11.54
CA ARG A 344 -16.31 16.07 11.67
C ARG A 344 -16.87 14.78 12.25
N ASP A 345 -17.67 14.90 13.30
CA ASP A 345 -18.32 13.73 13.93
C ASP A 345 -17.29 12.66 14.34
N CYS A 346 -16.10 13.10 14.78
CA CYS A 346 -14.98 12.24 15.16
C CYS A 346 -14.91 12.01 16.68
N ASN A 347 -14.21 10.95 17.08
CA ASN A 347 -13.89 10.68 18.48
C ASN A 347 -12.38 10.78 18.74
N LEU A 348 -11.93 11.91 19.28
CA LEU A 348 -10.56 12.17 19.74
C LEU A 348 -10.45 12.07 21.28
N SER A 349 -11.32 11.30 21.94
CA SER A 349 -11.25 11.17 23.41
C SER A 349 -9.89 10.58 23.83
N PHE A 350 -9.29 11.14 24.87
CA PHE A 350 -7.97 10.75 25.39
C PHE A 350 -6.80 10.88 24.38
N ALA A 351 -7.01 11.50 23.22
CA ALA A 351 -5.95 11.73 22.25
C ALA A 351 -4.90 12.73 22.79
N ILE A 352 -3.64 12.55 22.41
CA ILE A 352 -2.53 13.41 22.82
C ILE A 352 -2.20 14.35 21.67
N LEU A 353 -2.62 15.60 21.75
CA LEU A 353 -2.37 16.65 20.75
C LEU A 353 -1.32 17.66 21.21
N ARG A 354 -0.46 17.34 22.18
CA ARG A 354 0.54 18.27 22.71
C ARG A 354 1.36 18.92 21.60
N ASN A 355 1.49 20.25 21.63
CA ASN A 355 2.23 21.02 20.62
C ASN A 355 1.72 20.84 19.17
N ALA A 356 0.50 20.34 18.97
CA ALA A 356 -0.08 20.23 17.63
C ALA A 356 -0.40 21.61 17.03
N TYR A 357 -0.24 21.73 15.71
CA TYR A 357 -0.51 22.95 14.96
C TYR A 357 -1.80 22.80 14.14
N LEU A 358 -2.91 23.25 14.72
CA LEU A 358 -4.28 23.14 14.20
C LEU A 358 -4.84 24.52 13.80
N TYR A 359 -3.98 25.35 13.21
CA TYR A 359 -4.36 26.67 12.70
C TYR A 359 -5.52 26.55 11.69
N ARG A 360 -6.61 27.30 11.94
CA ARG A 360 -7.84 27.29 11.13
C ARG A 360 -8.51 25.92 10.97
N ALA A 361 -8.26 24.98 11.89
CA ALA A 361 -8.93 23.69 11.87
C ALA A 361 -10.45 23.84 12.14
N MET A 362 -11.25 22.95 11.57
CA MET A 362 -12.68 22.80 11.84
C MET A 362 -12.89 21.48 12.57
N ILE A 363 -13.22 21.53 13.85
CA ILE A 363 -13.44 20.37 14.72
C ILE A 363 -14.88 20.42 15.21
N THR A 364 -15.80 19.79 14.48
CA THR A 364 -17.24 20.04 14.65
C THR A 364 -18.08 18.78 14.66
N GLY A 365 -19.11 18.73 15.51
CA GLY A 365 -20.15 17.70 15.47
C GLY A 365 -21.49 18.25 14.97
N ASP A 366 -22.32 17.36 14.42
CA ASP A 366 -23.72 17.63 14.08
C ASP A 366 -24.63 16.47 14.53
N PRO A 367 -25.25 16.55 15.74
CA PRO A 367 -25.17 17.66 16.70
C PRO A 367 -23.78 17.78 17.32
N PRO A 368 -23.36 18.93 17.90
CA PRO A 368 -22.00 19.13 18.44
C PRO A 368 -21.46 17.99 19.32
N LYS A 369 -22.33 17.32 20.09
CA LYS A 369 -21.97 16.18 20.94
C LYS A 369 -21.46 14.93 20.20
N SER A 370 -21.68 14.82 18.88
CA SER A 370 -21.09 13.75 18.06
C SER A 370 -19.57 13.87 17.92
N MET A 371 -19.03 15.08 18.11
CA MET A 371 -17.60 15.34 18.12
C MET A 371 -17.10 15.28 19.57
N SER A 372 -16.25 14.31 19.88
CA SER A 372 -15.68 14.12 21.22
C SER A 372 -14.18 14.37 21.26
N MET A 373 -13.74 15.12 22.26
CA MET A 373 -12.35 15.34 22.68
C MET A 373 -12.26 15.22 24.22
N MET A 374 -13.12 14.37 24.82
CA MET A 374 -13.14 14.18 26.26
C MET A 374 -11.77 13.72 26.77
N GLN A 375 -11.26 14.39 27.80
CA GLN A 375 -9.95 14.12 28.38
C GLN A 375 -8.77 14.13 27.38
N ALA A 376 -8.95 14.75 26.21
CA ALA A 376 -7.85 14.93 25.27
C ALA A 376 -6.80 15.89 25.85
N ASP A 377 -5.53 15.65 25.51
CA ASP A 377 -4.43 16.52 25.89
C ASP A 377 -4.08 17.48 24.76
N LEU A 378 -4.61 18.70 24.84
CA LEU A 378 -4.37 19.80 23.92
C LEU A 378 -3.40 20.84 24.50
N SER A 379 -2.55 20.49 25.48
CA SER A 379 -1.62 21.46 26.06
C SER A 379 -0.67 22.02 25.00
N GLU A 380 -0.45 23.34 25.04
CA GLU A 380 0.44 24.06 24.11
C GLU A 380 0.04 23.93 22.62
N THR A 381 -1.20 23.54 22.34
CA THR A 381 -1.71 23.47 20.96
C THR A 381 -1.89 24.86 20.35
N THR A 382 -1.65 24.96 19.05
CA THR A 382 -2.07 26.13 18.27
C THR A 382 -3.43 25.88 17.63
N LEU A 383 -4.45 26.55 18.15
CA LEU A 383 -5.85 26.50 17.69
C LEU A 383 -6.31 27.86 17.14
N VAL A 384 -5.37 28.71 16.72
CA VAL A 384 -5.64 30.06 16.22
C VAL A 384 -6.60 30.00 15.03
N GLN A 385 -7.67 30.80 15.09
CA GLN A 385 -8.75 30.86 14.08
C GLN A 385 -9.47 29.53 13.81
N SER A 386 -9.38 28.57 14.73
CA SER A 386 -10.11 27.30 14.62
C SER A 386 -11.61 27.48 14.91
N TYR A 387 -12.42 26.54 14.43
CA TYR A 387 -13.81 26.39 14.84
C TYR A 387 -14.00 25.05 15.54
N ILE A 388 -14.37 25.09 16.81
CA ILE A 388 -14.54 23.94 17.67
C ILE A 388 -15.99 23.92 18.18
N ALA A 389 -16.71 22.87 17.82
CA ALA A 389 -18.07 22.58 18.31
C ALA A 389 -18.13 21.10 18.68
N GLY A 390 -17.81 20.79 19.95
CA GLY A 390 -17.64 19.43 20.42
C GLY A 390 -17.60 19.31 21.94
N ASN A 391 -17.50 18.08 22.43
CA ASN A 391 -17.34 17.78 23.84
C ASN A 391 -15.85 17.75 24.22
N LEU A 392 -15.39 18.74 24.99
CA LEU A 392 -14.04 18.85 25.55
C LEU A 392 -14.03 18.61 27.07
N SER A 393 -15.00 17.87 27.61
CA SER A 393 -15.06 17.64 29.05
C SER A 393 -13.78 17.01 29.58
N GLY A 394 -13.20 17.62 30.62
CA GLY A 394 -11.94 17.19 31.22
C GLY A 394 -10.70 17.34 30.33
N ALA A 395 -10.78 18.03 29.18
CA ALA A 395 -9.64 18.22 28.30
C ALA A 395 -8.56 19.11 28.94
N ASN A 396 -7.30 18.82 28.67
CA ASN A 396 -6.17 19.65 29.08
C ASN A 396 -5.87 20.66 27.96
N LEU A 397 -6.15 21.93 28.17
CA LEU A 397 -5.93 23.06 27.25
C LEU A 397 -4.87 24.03 27.80
N ARG A 398 -4.02 23.57 28.74
CA ARG A 398 -3.02 24.43 29.38
C ARG A 398 -2.09 25.05 28.36
N GLY A 399 -1.95 26.38 28.40
CA GLY A 399 -1.11 27.13 27.46
C GLY A 399 -1.55 27.08 25.99
N ALA A 400 -2.74 26.55 25.67
CA ALA A 400 -3.22 26.48 24.31
C ALA A 400 -3.45 27.90 23.72
N LEU A 401 -3.08 28.09 22.46
CA LEU A 401 -3.26 29.34 21.72
C LEU A 401 -4.55 29.28 20.92
N MET A 402 -5.62 29.85 21.48
CA MET A 402 -6.97 29.88 20.90
C MET A 402 -7.36 31.29 20.42
N VAL A 403 -6.38 32.07 19.94
CA VAL A 403 -6.59 33.43 19.43
C VAL A 403 -7.56 33.39 18.24
N TYR A 404 -8.64 34.18 18.29
CA TYR A 404 -9.72 34.20 17.31
C TYR A 404 -10.42 32.84 17.09
N ALA A 405 -10.29 31.89 18.02
CA ALA A 405 -11.00 30.62 17.93
C ALA A 405 -12.50 30.82 18.17
N ARG A 406 -13.32 29.97 17.54
CA ARG A 406 -14.77 29.88 17.79
C ARG A 406 -15.04 28.60 18.56
N LEU A 407 -15.55 28.70 19.78
CA LEU A 407 -15.90 27.56 20.64
C LEU A 407 -17.42 27.47 20.85
N ASN A 408 -18.19 27.87 19.84
CA ASN A 408 -19.65 27.93 19.93
C ASN A 408 -20.22 26.52 20.14
N GLN A 409 -21.08 26.37 21.15
CA GLN A 409 -21.70 25.10 21.55
C GLN A 409 -20.70 24.03 22.01
N ALA A 410 -19.46 24.41 22.34
CA ALA A 410 -18.50 23.50 22.95
C ALA A 410 -18.84 23.23 24.42
N VAL A 411 -18.48 22.05 24.91
CA VAL A 411 -18.60 21.65 26.31
C VAL A 411 -17.21 21.60 26.93
N LEU A 412 -16.92 22.49 27.87
CA LEU A 412 -15.63 22.60 28.57
C LEU A 412 -15.75 22.22 30.05
N THR A 413 -16.77 21.43 30.42
CA THR A 413 -16.96 20.98 31.80
C THR A 413 -15.70 20.29 32.31
N ASP A 414 -15.20 20.67 33.49
CA ASP A 414 -13.94 20.17 34.09
C ASP A 414 -12.66 20.39 33.25
N ALA A 415 -12.70 21.14 32.15
CA ALA A 415 -11.53 21.36 31.30
C ALA A 415 -10.51 22.28 31.99
N ASP A 416 -9.21 22.03 31.77
CA ASP A 416 -8.14 22.88 32.29
C ASP A 416 -7.61 23.82 31.21
N LEU A 417 -8.03 25.10 31.25
CA LEU A 417 -7.59 26.13 30.32
C LEU A 417 -6.46 27.00 30.90
N THR A 418 -5.78 26.58 31.97
CA THR A 418 -4.80 27.41 32.68
C THR A 418 -3.75 27.99 31.72
N GLY A 419 -3.56 29.30 31.74
CA GLY A 419 -2.58 30.00 30.91
C GLY A 419 -2.88 30.01 29.41
N SER A 420 -4.05 29.55 28.98
CA SER A 420 -4.45 29.62 27.57
C SER A 420 -4.75 31.06 27.13
N SER A 421 -4.65 31.30 25.82
CA SER A 421 -5.02 32.58 25.22
C SER A 421 -6.31 32.47 24.42
N LEU A 422 -7.34 33.18 24.87
CA LEU A 422 -8.64 33.30 24.20
C LEU A 422 -8.80 34.67 23.51
N PHE A 423 -7.72 35.41 23.26
CA PHE A 423 -7.81 36.76 22.67
C PHE A 423 -8.64 36.76 21.38
N GLY A 424 -9.74 37.52 21.39
CA GLY A 424 -10.66 37.63 20.26
C GLY A 424 -11.48 36.37 19.97
N ALA A 425 -11.51 35.40 20.88
CA ALA A 425 -12.30 34.19 20.72
C ALA A 425 -13.81 34.48 20.82
N SER A 426 -14.62 33.68 20.14
CA SER A 426 -16.09 33.70 20.21
C SER A 426 -16.59 32.47 20.96
N LEU A 427 -17.34 32.71 22.03
CA LEU A 427 -17.95 31.72 22.91
C LEU A 427 -19.46 31.96 22.90
N VAL A 428 -20.23 31.09 22.22
CA VAL A 428 -21.70 31.20 22.18
C VAL A 428 -22.30 29.87 22.59
N LYS A 429 -23.12 29.88 23.65
CA LYS A 429 -23.71 28.64 24.22
C LYS A 429 -22.64 27.61 24.65
N THR A 430 -21.48 28.10 25.08
CA THR A 430 -20.37 27.27 25.56
C THR A 430 -20.55 26.96 27.05
N ILE A 431 -20.34 25.72 27.46
CA ILE A 431 -20.51 25.27 28.85
C ILE A 431 -19.16 25.26 29.56
N PHE A 432 -19.02 25.94 30.69
CA PHE A 432 -17.77 26.09 31.48
C PHE A 432 -17.87 25.54 32.90
N ASP A 433 -18.89 24.73 33.19
CA ASP A 433 -19.15 24.20 34.53
C ASP A 433 -17.87 23.53 35.09
N ASP A 434 -17.35 24.04 36.21
CA ASP A 434 -16.11 23.57 36.87
C ASP A 434 -14.81 23.62 36.02
N ALA A 435 -14.79 24.40 34.93
CA ALA A 435 -13.59 24.64 34.14
C ALA A 435 -12.55 25.47 34.91
N LYS A 436 -11.25 25.15 34.74
CA LYS A 436 -10.15 25.92 35.34
C LYS A 436 -9.69 27.02 34.40
N LEU A 437 -9.79 28.27 34.85
CA LEU A 437 -9.50 29.46 34.05
C LEU A 437 -8.34 30.30 34.63
N ASP A 438 -7.43 29.69 35.40
CA ASP A 438 -6.28 30.38 35.99
C ASP A 438 -5.37 31.01 34.92
N SER A 439 -5.03 32.29 35.08
CA SER A 439 -4.19 33.05 34.15
C SER A 439 -4.62 33.02 32.67
N VAL A 440 -5.91 32.83 32.37
CA VAL A 440 -6.45 32.91 31.00
C VAL A 440 -6.44 34.36 30.52
N THR A 441 -6.11 34.56 29.25
CA THR A 441 -6.07 35.90 28.62
C THR A 441 -7.20 36.11 27.63
N GLY A 442 -7.84 37.28 27.68
CA GLY A 442 -8.86 37.73 26.71
C GLY A 442 -8.42 39.01 25.97
N PRO A 443 -9.36 39.85 25.48
CA PRO A 443 -10.82 39.77 25.65
C PRO A 443 -11.46 38.65 24.83
N VAL A 444 -12.70 38.28 25.17
CA VAL A 444 -13.52 37.26 24.47
C VAL A 444 -14.90 37.83 24.14
N TYR A 445 -15.53 37.37 23.07
CA TYR A 445 -16.97 37.54 22.91
C TYR A 445 -17.68 36.35 23.58
N SER A 446 -18.54 36.60 24.57
CA SER A 446 -19.30 35.57 25.27
C SER A 446 -20.80 35.85 25.23
N ASP A 447 -21.62 34.85 24.89
CA ASP A 447 -23.08 34.93 24.91
C ASP A 447 -23.70 33.58 25.32
N ARG A 448 -24.54 33.60 26.37
CA ARG A 448 -25.19 32.41 26.95
C ARG A 448 -24.21 31.31 27.36
N CYS A 449 -23.10 31.67 28.00
CA CYS A 449 -22.11 30.70 28.50
C CYS A 449 -22.45 30.27 29.94
N SER A 450 -22.82 28.99 30.16
CA SER A 450 -23.05 28.49 31.53
C SER A 450 -21.73 28.29 32.26
N GLY A 451 -21.71 28.51 33.58
CA GLY A 451 -20.52 28.30 34.41
C GLY A 451 -19.38 29.30 34.22
N LEU A 452 -19.38 30.12 33.15
CA LEU A 452 -18.24 30.98 32.80
C LEU A 452 -17.88 31.97 33.92
N GLN A 453 -18.87 32.72 34.42
CA GLN A 453 -18.64 33.73 35.46
C GLN A 453 -18.22 33.10 36.79
N GLN A 454 -18.79 31.93 37.14
CA GLN A 454 -18.41 31.17 38.32
C GLN A 454 -16.95 30.70 38.24
N SER A 455 -16.57 30.13 37.09
CA SER A 455 -15.22 29.64 36.84
C SER A 455 -14.18 30.78 36.79
N LEU A 456 -14.53 31.93 36.22
CA LEU A 456 -13.69 33.14 36.24
C LEU A 456 -13.52 33.71 37.65
N SER A 457 -14.59 33.71 38.46
CA SER A 457 -14.55 34.18 39.84
C SER A 457 -13.70 33.27 40.75
N ALA A 458 -13.67 31.97 40.45
CA ALA A 458 -12.84 30.98 41.14
C ALA A 458 -11.37 31.03 40.69
N ALA A 459 -11.08 31.59 39.52
CA ALA A 459 -9.73 31.63 38.95
C ALA A 459 -8.80 32.61 39.67
N SER A 460 -7.52 32.23 39.71
CA SER A 460 -6.41 33.03 40.21
C SER A 460 -5.63 33.69 39.06
N GLY A 461 -4.97 34.80 39.37
CA GLY A 461 -4.18 35.58 38.42
C GLY A 461 -4.84 36.88 37.97
N GLU A 462 -4.01 37.88 37.67
CA GLU A 462 -4.47 39.21 37.26
C GLU A 462 -5.23 39.17 35.93
N SER A 463 -4.75 38.38 34.96
CA SER A 463 -5.40 38.22 33.65
C SER A 463 -6.83 37.69 33.74
N SER A 464 -7.06 36.65 34.55
CA SER A 464 -8.39 36.07 34.73
C SER A 464 -9.36 37.02 35.44
N ARG A 465 -8.87 37.80 36.41
CA ARG A 465 -9.67 38.85 37.07
C ARG A 465 -10.08 39.95 36.10
N ASN A 466 -9.13 40.41 35.27
CA ASN A 466 -9.41 41.40 34.24
C ASN A 466 -10.42 40.87 33.21
N LEU A 467 -10.34 39.59 32.87
CA LEU A 467 -11.31 38.93 32.01
C LEU A 467 -12.70 38.83 32.65
N ALA A 468 -12.78 38.48 33.95
CA ALA A 468 -14.04 38.45 34.69
C ALA A 468 -14.77 39.80 34.64
N VAL A 469 -14.05 40.89 34.95
CA VAL A 469 -14.59 42.27 34.89
C VAL A 469 -15.04 42.62 33.49
N PHE A 470 -14.28 42.22 32.46
CA PHE A 470 -14.67 42.45 31.07
C PHE A 470 -15.97 41.70 30.71
N VAL A 471 -16.10 40.44 31.09
CA VAL A 471 -17.29 39.61 30.81
C VAL A 471 -18.52 40.18 31.52
N ASP A 472 -18.42 40.58 32.80
CA ASP A 472 -19.51 41.21 33.55
C ASP A 472 -20.01 42.50 32.86
N ASN A 473 -19.07 43.36 32.43
CA ASN A 473 -19.42 44.60 31.73
C ASN A 473 -20.09 44.32 30.38
N LEU A 474 -19.61 43.32 29.63
CA LEU A 474 -20.18 42.92 28.35
C LEU A 474 -21.59 42.35 28.51
N GLU A 475 -21.81 41.48 29.49
CA GLU A 475 -23.13 40.93 29.80
C GLU A 475 -24.12 42.03 30.19
N GLY A 476 -23.70 43.01 31.01
CA GLY A 476 -24.51 44.18 31.33
C GLY A 476 -24.95 44.95 30.08
N LEU A 477 -24.03 45.22 29.16
CA LEU A 477 -24.34 45.89 27.88
C LEU A 477 -25.29 45.08 26.99
N LEU A 478 -25.14 43.76 26.95
CA LEU A 478 -26.02 42.87 26.18
C LEU A 478 -27.43 42.77 26.78
N THR A 479 -27.57 42.94 28.10
CA THR A 479 -28.89 42.98 28.76
C THR A 479 -29.61 44.32 28.62
N ASP A 480 -28.87 45.43 28.54
CA ASP A 480 -29.42 46.79 28.42
C ASP A 480 -29.90 47.12 26.98
N GLN A 481 -29.37 46.45 25.96
CA GLN A 481 -29.91 46.53 24.61
C GLN A 481 -30.98 45.45 24.40
N GLN A 482 -32.21 45.88 24.11
CA GLN A 482 -33.36 45.00 23.90
C GLN A 482 -33.02 43.79 23.01
N ARG A 483 -33.50 42.62 23.43
CA ARG A 483 -33.48 41.33 22.75
C ARG A 483 -34.03 41.39 21.31
N GLY A 484 -33.27 41.94 20.38
CA GLY A 484 -33.41 41.77 18.94
C GLY A 484 -32.21 40.97 18.47
N SER A 485 -32.42 39.73 18.04
CA SER A 485 -31.35 38.83 17.62
C SER A 485 -30.53 39.42 16.47
N THR A 486 -29.21 39.45 16.62
CA THR A 486 -28.26 39.35 15.50
C THR A 486 -27.82 37.91 15.32
#